data_AF-A0A356CKT2-F1
#
_entry.id   AF-A0A356CKT2-F1
#
_cell.length_a   1.000
_cell.length_b   1.000
_cell.length_c   1.000
_cell.angle_alpha   90.00
_cell.angle_beta   90.00
_cell.angle_gamma   90.00
#
_symmetry.space_group_name_H-M   'P 1'
#
loop_
_entity.id
_entity.type
_entity.pdbx_description
1 polymer ?
#
loop_
_entity_poly.entity_id
_entity_poly.type
_entity_poly.pdbx_seq_one_letter_code
_entity_poly.pdbx_strand_id
1 'polypeptide(L)'
;MIMEAERSGANSTPDYSDEIDLRELLAVLWQGKMTILSIVFLSGLISVLVALFLPNKYTSEALLAPRVDGGAGGMLGQMASQFGGLASLAGVNLGGLGDQGASVVAIELLKSREFFGTYLYDAVLVDLMAAEGWDRSMSKVVIDDSLFDADSATWVRDVSEEFQVKPSIQEAYEEFFEEFLSVAEDKNTGFVTVAVTHYSPVVARDWVKLIVNGVNEAVRARDVEEAEKSIAFLNQQRLRTNLVSMTEVFAELIEQQTKTVMLANASDEYVFQVIEPPVAPELKSEPKRALICILGTLLGAMLAVLFVLIRHFTG
;
A
#
# COMPACT_ATOMS: atom_id res chain seq x y z
N MET A 1 73.13 53.95 -40.04
CA MET A 1 71.75 54.18 -39.54
C MET A 1 70.88 53.12 -40.18
N ILE A 2 70.05 52.45 -39.39
CA ILE A 2 69.09 51.37 -39.70
C ILE A 2 69.54 49.95 -39.30
N MET A 3 68.70 49.37 -38.42
CA MET A 3 68.36 47.95 -38.15
C MET A 3 69.22 47.10 -37.19
N GLU A 4 68.83 47.15 -35.91
CA GLU A 4 68.70 46.03 -34.96
C GLU A 4 67.38 46.30 -34.21
N ALA A 5 66.59 45.38 -33.69
CA ALA A 5 66.39 43.94 -33.81
C ALA A 5 65.03 43.69 -33.10
N GLU A 6 64.33 42.64 -33.49
CA GLU A 6 63.10 42.17 -32.84
C GLU A 6 63.23 42.01 -31.32
N ARG A 7 62.20 42.42 -30.57
CA ARG A 7 61.81 41.71 -29.34
C ARG A 7 60.30 41.53 -29.28
N SER A 8 59.93 40.28 -29.51
CA SER A 8 58.66 39.63 -29.17
C SER A 8 58.19 40.04 -27.77
N GLY A 9 57.05 40.72 -27.72
CA GLY A 9 56.28 40.93 -26.50
C GLY A 9 55.36 39.73 -26.30
N ALA A 10 55.79 38.79 -25.46
CA ALA A 10 54.94 37.70 -25.00
C ALA A 10 53.81 38.26 -24.15
N ASN A 11 52.59 38.18 -24.67
CA ASN A 11 51.37 38.52 -23.98
C ASN A 11 51.00 37.32 -23.08
N SER A 12 51.32 37.40 -21.78
CA SER A 12 50.89 36.40 -20.80
C SER A 12 49.45 36.72 -20.36
N THR A 13 48.47 36.07 -20.97
CA THR A 13 47.11 36.00 -20.41
C THR A 13 47.17 35.23 -19.09
N PRO A 14 46.59 35.73 -17.98
CA PRO A 14 46.45 34.93 -16.76
C PRO A 14 45.49 33.78 -17.06
N ASP A 15 46.02 32.56 -17.03
CA ASP A 15 45.26 31.33 -17.15
C ASP A 15 44.46 31.15 -15.87
N TYR A 16 43.15 31.35 -15.94
CA TYR A 16 42.21 31.05 -14.86
C TYR A 16 41.89 29.57 -14.99
N SER A 17 42.85 28.71 -14.62
CA SER A 17 42.57 27.30 -14.36
C SER A 17 41.85 27.21 -13.02
N ASP A 18 40.56 27.56 -13.05
CA ASP A 18 39.54 27.17 -12.06
C ASP A 18 39.28 25.65 -12.18
N GLU A 19 40.35 24.87 -12.30
CA GLU A 19 40.31 23.42 -12.31
C GLU A 19 40.29 22.97 -10.86
N ILE A 20 39.19 22.34 -10.46
CA ILE A 20 39.10 21.69 -9.14
C ILE A 20 40.16 20.60 -9.08
N ASP A 21 41.25 20.88 -8.37
CA ASP A 21 42.39 19.99 -8.29
C ASP A 21 42.07 18.81 -7.35
N LEU A 22 41.78 17.64 -7.93
CA LEU A 22 41.32 16.45 -7.18
C LEU A 22 42.31 16.02 -6.07
N ARG A 23 43.60 16.34 -6.24
CA ARG A 23 44.65 16.07 -5.27
C ARG A 23 44.54 16.94 -4.03
N GLU A 24 44.15 18.20 -4.20
CA GLU A 24 43.94 19.13 -3.09
C GLU A 24 42.75 18.69 -2.25
N LEU A 25 41.62 18.34 -2.89
CA LEU A 25 40.45 17.76 -2.23
C LEU A 25 40.83 16.53 -1.37
N LEU A 26 41.64 15.62 -1.91
CA LEU A 26 42.07 14.43 -1.17
C LEU A 26 42.97 14.77 0.03
N ALA A 27 43.84 15.77 -0.11
CA ALA A 27 44.70 16.24 0.98
C ALA A 27 43.87 16.87 2.12
N VAL A 28 42.86 17.67 1.78
CA VAL A 28 41.93 18.28 2.75
C VAL A 28 41.18 17.20 3.53
N LEU A 29 40.66 16.18 2.84
CA LEU A 29 39.98 15.05 3.49
C LEU A 29 40.93 14.26 4.39
N TRP A 30 42.18 14.06 3.97
CA TRP A 30 43.19 13.37 4.78
C TRP A 30 43.56 14.14 6.06
N GLN A 31 43.62 15.47 5.99
CA GLN A 31 43.87 16.34 7.14
C GLN A 31 42.68 16.32 8.11
N GLY A 32 41.45 16.29 7.59
CA GLY A 32 40.21 16.21 8.35
C GLY A 32 39.84 14.81 8.86
N LYS A 33 40.66 13.77 8.63
CA LYS A 33 40.29 12.36 8.88
C LYS A 33 39.77 12.05 10.29
N MET A 34 40.28 12.73 11.32
CA MET A 34 39.81 12.53 12.70
C MET A 34 38.42 13.14 12.93
N THR A 35 38.14 14.29 12.31
CA THR A 35 36.81 14.92 12.30
C THR A 35 35.82 14.02 11.56
N ILE A 36 36.24 13.50 10.40
CA ILE A 36 35.41 12.56 9.61
C ILE A 36 35.09 11.31 10.43
N LEU A 37 36.11 10.68 11.01
CA LEU A 37 35.95 9.47 11.82
C LEU A 37 35.02 9.71 13.02
N SER A 38 35.15 10.85 13.69
CA SER A 38 34.33 11.19 14.87
C SER A 38 32.86 11.39 14.51
N ILE A 39 32.57 12.10 13.42
CA ILE A 39 31.19 12.33 12.95
C ILE A 39 30.58 11.02 12.45
N VAL A 40 31.31 10.22 11.67
CA VAL A 40 30.85 8.91 11.22
C VAL A 40 30.54 7.99 12.39
N PHE A 41 31.42 7.94 13.38
CA PHE A 41 31.23 7.12 14.58
C PHE A 41 29.99 7.56 15.37
N LEU A 42 29.85 8.86 15.62
CA LEU A 42 28.69 9.40 16.34
C LEU A 42 27.38 9.14 15.58
N SER A 43 27.37 9.38 14.26
CA SER A 43 26.20 9.12 13.42
C SER A 43 25.85 7.64 13.42
N GLY A 44 26.83 6.74 13.32
CA GLY A 44 26.61 5.31 13.41
C GLY A 44 26.04 4.87 14.75
N LEU A 45 26.54 5.44 15.85
CA LEU A 45 26.03 5.17 17.20
C LEU A 45 24.55 5.60 17.33
N ILE A 46 24.21 6.79 16.82
CA ILE A 46 22.83 7.29 16.78
C ILE A 46 21.95 6.35 15.95
N SER A 47 22.39 5.93 14.77
CA SER A 47 21.61 5.04 13.91
C SER A 47 21.34 3.68 14.56
N VAL A 48 22.32 3.11 15.25
CA VAL A 48 22.14 1.86 16.02
C VAL A 48 21.13 2.05 17.14
N LEU A 49 21.23 3.15 17.90
CA LEU A 49 20.28 3.45 18.97
C LEU A 49 18.85 3.55 18.44
N VAL A 50 18.64 4.35 17.39
CA VAL A 50 17.31 4.49 16.75
C VAL A 50 16.79 3.14 16.25
N ALA A 51 17.63 2.35 15.58
CA ALA A 51 17.23 1.05 15.06
C ALA A 51 16.82 0.06 16.16
N LEU A 52 17.38 0.18 17.38
CA LEU A 52 17.04 -0.66 18.52
C LEU A 52 15.75 -0.22 19.24
N PHE A 53 15.46 1.08 19.27
CA PHE A 53 14.22 1.61 19.86
C PHE A 53 12.97 1.36 19.03
N LEU A 54 13.12 1.20 17.70
CA LEU A 54 11.97 0.94 16.85
C LEU A 54 11.38 -0.47 17.10
N PRO A 55 10.07 -0.56 17.38
CA PRO A 55 9.37 -1.82 17.64
C PRO A 55 9.40 -2.71 16.39
N ASN A 56 9.31 -4.02 16.62
CA ASN A 56 9.23 -4.98 15.52
C ASN A 56 7.80 -5.03 14.99
N LYS A 57 7.64 -4.95 13.66
CA LYS A 57 6.37 -5.19 12.98
C LYS A 57 6.47 -6.44 12.09
N TYR A 58 5.33 -7.08 11.90
CA TYR A 58 5.16 -8.37 11.24
C TYR A 58 4.12 -8.22 10.14
N THR A 59 4.42 -8.74 8.94
CA THR A 59 3.51 -8.67 7.80
C THR A 59 2.92 -10.05 7.53
N SER A 60 1.59 -10.13 7.54
CA SER A 60 0.87 -11.27 7.01
C SER A 60 0.30 -10.88 5.65
N GLU A 61 0.27 -11.82 4.72
CA GLU A 61 -0.25 -11.60 3.36
C GLU A 61 -1.14 -12.75 2.91
N ALA A 62 -2.07 -12.46 2.01
CA ALA A 62 -2.86 -13.45 1.29
C ALA A 62 -2.78 -13.18 -0.20
N LEU A 63 -2.64 -14.25 -0.99
CA LEU A 63 -2.67 -14.20 -2.45
C LEU A 63 -4.06 -14.61 -2.94
N LEU A 64 -4.69 -13.72 -3.72
CA LEU A 64 -6.05 -13.86 -4.19
C LEU A 64 -6.08 -13.92 -5.72
N ALA A 65 -6.84 -14.86 -6.26
CA ALA A 65 -7.19 -14.90 -7.67
C ALA A 65 -8.60 -14.32 -7.89
N PRO A 66 -8.81 -13.46 -8.90
CA PRO A 66 -10.16 -13.07 -9.32
C PRO A 66 -11.00 -14.30 -9.66
N ARG A 67 -12.27 -14.30 -9.24
CA ARG A 67 -13.21 -15.36 -9.60
C ARG A 67 -13.99 -14.99 -10.86
N VAL A 68 -13.83 -15.81 -11.90
CA VAL A 68 -14.38 -15.58 -13.26
C VAL A 68 -15.85 -16.03 -13.41
N ASP A 69 -16.46 -16.59 -12.36
CA ASP A 69 -17.74 -17.30 -12.48
C ASP A 69 -18.97 -16.41 -12.20
N GLY A 70 -19.48 -15.76 -13.24
CA GLY A 70 -20.93 -15.61 -13.46
C GLY A 70 -21.70 -14.42 -12.86
N GLY A 71 -21.04 -13.39 -12.33
CA GLY A 71 -21.68 -12.10 -11.97
C GLY A 71 -21.91 -11.17 -13.18
N ALA A 72 -22.54 -10.01 -12.98
CA ALA A 72 -22.87 -9.02 -14.04
C ALA A 72 -21.67 -8.58 -14.93
N GLY A 73 -20.43 -8.80 -14.48
CA GLY A 73 -19.20 -8.65 -15.26
C GLY A 73 -19.04 -9.65 -16.42
N GLY A 74 -19.74 -10.79 -16.40
CA GLY A 74 -19.68 -11.82 -17.44
C GLY A 74 -20.17 -11.34 -18.83
N MET A 75 -21.06 -10.35 -18.87
CA MET A 75 -21.52 -9.74 -20.13
C MET A 75 -20.47 -8.78 -20.72
N LEU A 76 -19.79 -7.99 -19.88
CA LEU A 76 -18.67 -7.14 -20.33
C LEU A 76 -17.47 -7.99 -20.77
N GLY A 77 -17.22 -9.11 -20.07
CA GLY A 77 -16.22 -10.10 -20.47
C GLY A 77 -16.57 -10.84 -21.76
N GLN A 78 -17.85 -11.18 -21.97
CA GLN A 78 -18.32 -11.73 -23.24
C GLN A 78 -18.21 -10.71 -24.39
N MET A 79 -18.55 -9.44 -24.17
CA MET A 79 -18.42 -8.38 -25.17
C MET A 79 -16.94 -8.09 -25.46
N ALA A 80 -16.10 -7.98 -24.43
CA ALA A 80 -14.65 -7.82 -24.56
C ALA A 80 -13.99 -9.03 -25.25
N SER A 81 -14.51 -10.25 -25.05
CA SER A 81 -14.03 -11.44 -25.78
C SER A 81 -14.41 -11.41 -27.27
N GLN A 82 -15.59 -10.87 -27.61
CA GLN A 82 -16.07 -10.75 -28.99
C GLN A 82 -15.42 -9.60 -29.76
N PHE A 83 -15.07 -8.50 -29.09
CA PHE A 83 -14.40 -7.32 -29.69
C PHE A 83 -12.87 -7.33 -29.51
N GLY A 84 -12.33 -8.10 -28.56
CA GLY A 84 -10.89 -8.20 -28.27
C GLY A 84 -10.09 -8.82 -29.41
N GLY A 85 -10.69 -9.72 -30.19
CA GLY A 85 -10.06 -10.32 -31.39
C GLY A 85 -9.78 -9.32 -32.52
N LEU A 86 -10.49 -8.19 -32.58
CA LEU A 86 -10.25 -7.12 -33.54
C LEU A 86 -9.18 -6.14 -33.05
N ALA A 87 -9.06 -5.96 -31.74
CA ALA A 87 -8.08 -5.06 -31.16
C ALA A 87 -6.67 -5.67 -31.10
N SER A 88 -6.56 -7.00 -30.95
CA SER A 88 -5.30 -7.73 -31.13
C SER A 88 -4.75 -7.60 -32.56
N LEU A 89 -5.62 -7.44 -33.57
CA LEU A 89 -5.20 -7.20 -34.96
C LEU A 89 -4.66 -5.77 -35.19
N ALA A 90 -5.02 -4.82 -34.33
CA ALA A 90 -4.53 -3.44 -34.36
C ALA A 90 -3.23 -3.24 -33.55
N GLY A 91 -2.63 -4.31 -33.02
CA GLY A 91 -1.40 -4.26 -32.22
C GLY A 91 -1.59 -3.77 -30.78
N VAL A 92 -2.84 -3.61 -30.34
CA VAL A 92 -3.16 -3.29 -28.95
C VAL A 92 -3.47 -4.61 -28.24
N ASN A 93 -2.58 -5.03 -27.35
CA ASN A 93 -2.79 -6.24 -26.55
C ASN A 93 -3.89 -5.97 -25.51
N LEU A 94 -5.14 -6.14 -25.91
CA LEU A 94 -6.32 -6.18 -25.03
C LEU A 94 -6.59 -7.60 -24.47
N GLY A 95 -5.69 -8.55 -24.72
CA GLY A 95 -5.69 -9.86 -24.09
C GLY A 95 -5.45 -9.75 -22.59
N GLY A 96 -6.53 -9.66 -21.82
CA GLY A 96 -6.51 -9.64 -20.35
C GLY A 96 -7.65 -8.86 -19.70
N LEU A 97 -8.34 -7.99 -20.42
CA LEU A 97 -9.30 -7.02 -19.84
C LEU A 97 -10.76 -7.49 -19.79
N GLY A 98 -11.06 -8.73 -20.17
CA GLY A 98 -12.43 -9.26 -20.12
C GLY A 98 -12.96 -9.52 -18.70
N ASP A 99 -12.08 -9.55 -17.70
CA ASP A 99 -12.41 -10.05 -16.36
C ASP A 99 -11.90 -9.15 -15.21
N GLN A 100 -11.18 -8.07 -15.55
CA GLN A 100 -10.57 -7.16 -14.57
C GLN A 100 -11.57 -6.18 -13.93
N GLY A 101 -12.77 -6.01 -14.48
CA GLY A 101 -13.72 -5.01 -13.97
C GLY A 101 -14.21 -5.31 -12.55
N ALA A 102 -14.58 -6.56 -12.28
CA ALA A 102 -15.09 -6.97 -10.98
C ALA A 102 -13.99 -6.99 -9.91
N SER A 103 -12.79 -7.47 -10.24
CA SER A 103 -11.64 -7.44 -9.34
C SER A 103 -11.19 -6.00 -9.05
N VAL A 104 -11.15 -5.11 -10.04
CA VAL A 104 -10.81 -3.69 -9.84
C VAL A 104 -11.85 -3.01 -8.95
N VAL A 105 -13.14 -3.22 -9.18
CA VAL A 105 -14.20 -2.68 -8.31
C VAL A 105 -14.08 -3.23 -6.89
N ALA A 106 -13.75 -4.51 -6.73
CA ALA A 106 -13.55 -5.12 -5.42
C ALA A 106 -12.31 -4.57 -4.70
N ILE A 107 -11.21 -4.32 -5.42
CA ILE A 107 -10.01 -3.67 -4.88
C ILE A 107 -10.35 -2.25 -4.40
N GLU A 108 -11.08 -1.47 -5.20
CA GLU A 108 -11.48 -0.11 -4.82
C GLU A 108 -12.48 -0.12 -3.65
N LEU A 109 -13.39 -1.10 -3.61
CA LEU A 109 -14.30 -1.28 -2.48
C LEU A 109 -13.53 -1.60 -1.20
N LEU A 110 -12.59 -2.55 -1.25
CA LEU A 110 -11.73 -2.93 -0.12
C LEU A 110 -10.94 -1.73 0.42
N LYS A 111 -10.45 -0.87 -0.49
CA LYS A 111 -9.74 0.35 -0.14
C LYS A 111 -10.66 1.47 0.37
N SER A 112 -11.98 1.34 0.26
CA SER A 112 -12.89 2.42 0.62
C SER A 112 -13.08 2.56 2.14
N ARG A 113 -13.30 3.80 2.58
CA ARG A 113 -13.67 4.10 3.97
C ARG A 113 -14.96 3.43 4.41
N GLU A 114 -15.93 3.28 3.50
CA GLU A 114 -17.21 2.62 3.79
C GLU A 114 -17.02 1.15 4.12
N PHE A 115 -16.17 0.46 3.35
CA PHE A 115 -15.78 -0.91 3.64
C PHE A 115 -15.10 -1.03 5.00
N PHE A 116 -14.09 -0.21 5.27
CA PHE A 116 -13.42 -0.20 6.56
C PHE A 116 -14.40 0.04 7.71
N GLY A 117 -15.27 1.04 7.60
CA GLY A 117 -16.27 1.38 8.61
C GLY A 117 -17.29 0.26 8.88
N THR A 118 -17.69 -0.46 7.84
CA THR A 118 -18.73 -1.50 7.93
C THR A 118 -18.18 -2.84 8.38
N TYR A 119 -17.01 -3.25 7.87
CA TYR A 119 -16.48 -4.60 8.05
C TYR A 119 -15.35 -4.67 9.06
N LEU A 120 -14.55 -3.61 9.22
CA LEU A 120 -13.29 -3.69 9.97
C LEU A 120 -13.34 -2.91 11.29
N TYR A 121 -13.86 -1.69 11.26
CA TYR A 121 -13.67 -0.65 12.28
C TYR A 121 -13.86 -1.15 13.72
N ASP A 122 -15.02 -1.71 14.06
CA ASP A 122 -15.29 -2.14 15.45
C ASP A 122 -14.38 -3.30 15.90
N ALA A 123 -13.96 -4.17 14.97
CA ALA A 123 -13.12 -5.32 15.28
C ALA A 123 -11.64 -4.96 15.45
N VAL A 124 -11.17 -3.91 14.77
CA VAL A 124 -9.74 -3.56 14.72
C VAL A 124 -9.36 -2.36 15.57
N LEU A 125 -10.33 -1.52 15.99
CA LEU A 125 -10.08 -0.18 16.52
C LEU A 125 -9.03 -0.08 17.63
N VAL A 126 -9.09 -0.98 18.62
CA VAL A 126 -8.20 -0.94 19.79
C VAL A 126 -6.77 -1.27 19.38
N ASP A 127 -6.59 -2.41 18.70
CA ASP A 127 -5.27 -2.84 18.21
C ASP A 127 -4.71 -1.87 17.16
N LEU A 128 -5.58 -1.19 16.41
CA LEU A 128 -5.19 -0.19 15.42
C LEU A 128 -4.64 1.10 16.05
N MET A 129 -5.36 1.66 17.01
CA MET A 129 -5.08 3.02 17.50
C MET A 129 -4.28 3.03 18.80
N ALA A 130 -4.27 1.95 19.58
CA ALA A 130 -3.64 1.91 20.90
C ALA A 130 -2.51 0.88 21.02
N ALA A 131 -2.20 0.09 19.99
CA ALA A 131 -1.07 -0.84 20.06
C ALA A 131 0.28 -0.12 19.92
N GLU A 132 1.20 -0.41 20.83
CA GLU A 132 2.59 0.08 20.77
C GLU A 132 3.62 -1.05 20.62
N GLY A 133 3.20 -2.30 20.79
CA GLY A 133 4.12 -3.43 20.74
C GLY A 133 3.46 -4.80 20.84
N TRP A 134 4.30 -5.82 20.98
CA TRP A 134 3.89 -7.22 21.05
C TRP A 134 4.73 -7.99 22.05
N ASP A 135 4.08 -8.60 23.03
CA ASP A 135 4.70 -9.55 23.94
C ASP A 135 4.61 -10.96 23.36
N ARG A 136 5.77 -11.46 22.89
CA ARG A 136 5.89 -12.82 22.33
C ARG A 136 5.67 -13.92 23.35
N SER A 137 5.98 -13.68 24.62
CA SER A 137 5.86 -14.69 25.67
C SER A 137 4.40 -14.91 26.06
N MET A 138 3.64 -13.82 26.14
CA MET A 138 2.22 -13.84 26.48
C MET A 138 1.32 -14.00 25.26
N SER A 139 1.87 -13.84 24.06
CA SER A 139 1.11 -13.73 22.82
C SER A 139 0.00 -12.69 22.93
N LYS A 140 0.34 -11.49 23.43
CA LYS A 140 -0.58 -10.36 23.60
C LYS A 140 -0.01 -9.05 23.05
N VAL A 141 -0.90 -8.27 22.46
CA VAL A 141 -0.59 -6.89 22.02
C VAL A 141 -0.34 -6.06 23.27
N VAL A 142 0.71 -5.25 23.22
CA VAL A 142 1.00 -4.25 24.25
C VAL A 142 0.22 -3.01 23.87
N ILE A 143 -0.70 -2.60 24.76
CA ILE A 143 -1.58 -1.46 24.59
C ILE A 143 -0.99 -0.28 25.37
N ASP A 144 -1.02 0.90 24.76
CA ASP A 144 -0.70 2.15 25.42
C ASP A 144 -1.89 2.57 26.31
N ASP A 145 -1.71 2.38 27.62
CA ASP A 145 -2.70 2.74 28.65
C ASP A 145 -3.04 4.24 28.67
N SER A 146 -2.21 5.10 28.06
CA SER A 146 -2.51 6.53 27.90
C SER A 146 -3.57 6.80 26.82
N LEU A 147 -3.77 5.84 25.92
CA LEU A 147 -4.76 5.92 24.84
C LEU A 147 -6.02 5.13 25.15
N PHE A 148 -5.86 3.92 25.71
CA PHE A 148 -6.96 3.00 25.98
C PHE A 148 -6.75 2.25 27.30
N ASP A 149 -7.71 2.38 28.21
CA ASP A 149 -7.75 1.60 29.45
C ASP A 149 -8.35 0.22 29.18
N ALA A 150 -7.49 -0.81 29.23
CA ALA A 150 -7.87 -2.19 28.97
C ALA A 150 -8.75 -2.82 30.07
N ASP A 151 -8.70 -2.33 31.32
CA ASP A 151 -9.49 -2.86 32.42
C ASP A 151 -10.95 -2.38 32.36
N SER A 152 -11.14 -1.11 32.02
CA SER A 152 -12.47 -0.51 31.85
C SER A 152 -13.01 -0.59 30.41
N ALA A 153 -12.17 -0.97 29.45
CA ALA A 153 -12.45 -0.96 28.03
C ALA A 153 -12.90 0.41 27.50
N THR A 154 -12.23 1.49 27.95
CA THR A 154 -12.57 2.87 27.58
C THR A 154 -11.38 3.63 26.99
N TRP A 155 -11.69 4.52 26.06
CA TRP A 155 -10.71 5.45 25.49
C TRP A 155 -10.44 6.58 26.49
N VAL A 156 -9.17 6.82 26.81
CA VAL A 156 -8.73 7.80 27.83
C VAL A 156 -7.76 8.86 27.29
N ARG A 157 -7.54 8.85 25.97
CA ARG A 157 -6.64 9.78 25.28
C ARG A 157 -7.04 11.25 25.45
N ASP A 158 -6.02 12.10 25.57
CA ASP A 158 -6.17 13.56 25.50
C ASP A 158 -6.08 14.01 24.03
N VAL A 159 -7.11 14.71 23.56
CA VAL A 159 -7.27 15.07 22.15
C VAL A 159 -7.66 16.53 21.99
N SER A 160 -7.23 17.14 20.87
CA SER A 160 -7.64 18.50 20.51
C SER A 160 -9.13 18.55 20.14
N GLU A 161 -9.69 19.77 20.06
CA GLU A 161 -11.13 19.98 19.84
C GLU A 161 -11.66 19.35 18.53
N GLU A 162 -10.77 19.07 17.57
CA GLU A 162 -11.11 18.46 16.28
C GLU A 162 -11.34 16.94 16.35
N PHE A 163 -10.85 16.26 17.39
CA PHE A 163 -10.90 14.80 17.51
C PHE A 163 -11.81 14.34 18.65
N GLN A 164 -12.37 13.14 18.48
CA GLN A 164 -13.24 12.52 19.48
C GLN A 164 -12.42 11.61 20.40
N VAL A 165 -12.76 11.50 21.69
CA VAL A 165 -12.04 10.62 22.62
C VAL A 165 -11.99 9.17 22.10
N LYS A 166 -13.14 8.61 21.65
CA LYS A 166 -13.13 7.41 20.81
C LYS A 166 -12.75 7.81 19.38
N PRO A 167 -11.68 7.24 18.79
CA PRO A 167 -11.28 7.55 17.43
C PRO A 167 -12.43 7.37 16.44
N SER A 168 -12.58 8.30 15.51
CA SER A 168 -13.66 8.23 14.52
C SER A 168 -13.33 7.23 13.41
N ILE A 169 -14.33 6.81 12.62
CA ILE A 169 -14.09 5.97 11.43
C ILE A 169 -13.11 6.65 10.47
N GLN A 170 -13.19 7.98 10.33
CA GLN A 170 -12.30 8.73 9.42
C GLN A 170 -10.85 8.63 9.86
N GLU A 171 -10.60 8.97 11.12
CA GLU A 171 -9.26 8.98 11.72
C GLU A 171 -8.64 7.58 11.71
N ALA A 172 -9.40 6.58 12.16
CA ALA A 172 -8.94 5.20 12.17
C ALA A 172 -8.67 4.68 10.74
N TYR A 173 -9.51 5.06 9.77
CA TYR A 173 -9.30 4.66 8.38
C TYR A 173 -8.01 5.23 7.79
N GLU A 174 -7.69 6.50 8.06
CA GLU A 174 -6.46 7.14 7.58
C GLU A 174 -5.22 6.40 8.10
N GLU A 175 -5.14 6.17 9.41
CA GLU A 175 -4.06 5.39 10.02
C GLU A 175 -3.99 3.96 9.46
N PHE A 176 -5.14 3.26 9.37
CA PHE A 176 -5.19 1.90 8.84
C PHE A 176 -4.67 1.80 7.41
N PHE A 177 -5.10 2.73 6.54
CA PHE A 177 -4.76 2.70 5.12
C PHE A 177 -3.29 3.07 4.87
N GLU A 178 -2.74 4.01 5.64
CA GLU A 178 -1.37 4.49 5.44
C GLU A 178 -0.32 3.58 6.07
N GLU A 179 -0.56 3.09 7.30
CA GLU A 179 0.46 2.41 8.11
C GLU A 179 0.33 0.87 8.15
N PHE A 180 -0.88 0.33 7.95
CA PHE A 180 -1.14 -1.08 8.20
C PHE A 180 -1.49 -1.88 6.94
N LEU A 181 -2.32 -1.34 6.04
CA LEU A 181 -2.81 -2.05 4.86
C LEU A 181 -1.90 -1.84 3.64
N SER A 182 -1.60 -2.92 2.93
CA SER A 182 -1.03 -2.89 1.59
C SER A 182 -1.84 -3.77 0.65
N VAL A 183 -2.19 -3.23 -0.52
CA VAL A 183 -2.93 -3.96 -1.55
C VAL A 183 -2.25 -3.75 -2.89
N ALA A 184 -1.77 -4.83 -3.49
CA ALA A 184 -1.08 -4.83 -4.77
C ALA A 184 -1.79 -5.76 -5.75
N GLU A 185 -1.92 -5.34 -7.00
CA GLU A 185 -2.43 -6.16 -8.10
C GLU A 185 -1.30 -6.38 -9.11
N ASP A 186 -1.04 -7.63 -9.48
CA ASP A 186 -0.19 -7.95 -10.62
C ASP A 186 -0.99 -7.76 -11.91
N LYS A 187 -0.70 -6.67 -12.62
CA LYS A 187 -1.38 -6.29 -13.87
C LYS A 187 -1.27 -7.33 -15.00
N ASN A 188 -0.36 -8.30 -14.91
CA ASN A 188 -0.22 -9.35 -15.90
C ASN A 188 -1.13 -10.55 -15.60
N THR A 189 -1.33 -10.87 -14.32
CA THR A 189 -2.05 -12.07 -13.87
C THR A 189 -3.42 -11.76 -13.27
N GLY A 190 -3.68 -10.52 -12.88
CA GLY A 190 -4.87 -10.09 -12.15
C GLY A 190 -4.86 -10.53 -10.68
N PHE A 191 -3.80 -11.19 -10.21
CA PHE A 191 -3.71 -11.65 -8.83
C PHE A 191 -3.53 -10.47 -7.89
N VAL A 192 -4.20 -10.54 -6.74
CA VAL A 192 -4.20 -9.50 -5.73
C VAL A 192 -3.51 -10.01 -4.48
N THR A 193 -2.51 -9.28 -4.01
CA THR A 193 -1.90 -9.49 -2.71
C THR A 193 -2.49 -8.48 -1.73
N VAL A 194 -3.12 -8.99 -0.67
CA VAL A 194 -3.56 -8.19 0.47
C VAL A 194 -2.64 -8.50 1.63
N ALA A 195 -1.98 -7.47 2.16
CA ALA A 195 -1.04 -7.60 3.27
C ALA A 195 -1.39 -6.62 4.39
N VAL A 196 -1.20 -7.07 5.63
CA VAL A 196 -1.32 -6.24 6.83
C VAL A 196 -0.02 -6.32 7.62
N THR A 197 0.52 -5.16 7.96
CA THR A 197 1.71 -5.02 8.82
C THR A 197 1.29 -4.54 10.20
N HIS A 198 1.53 -5.34 11.24
CA HIS A 198 1.13 -5.02 12.61
C HIS A 198 2.19 -5.48 13.64
N TYR A 199 2.14 -4.97 14.87
CA TYR A 199 3.05 -5.39 15.95
C TYR A 199 2.91 -6.88 16.30
N SER A 200 1.68 -7.38 16.28
CA SER A 200 1.37 -8.79 16.51
C SER A 200 1.22 -9.55 15.19
N PRO A 201 1.93 -10.69 15.02
CA PRO A 201 1.80 -11.55 13.85
C PRO A 201 0.42 -12.24 13.78
N VAL A 202 -0.23 -12.44 14.92
CA VAL A 202 -1.56 -13.07 15.01
C VAL A 202 -2.62 -12.08 14.56
N VAL A 203 -2.56 -10.84 15.05
CA VAL A 203 -3.48 -9.76 14.64
C VAL A 203 -3.31 -9.44 13.15
N ALA A 204 -2.07 -9.35 12.65
CA ALA A 204 -1.81 -9.16 11.22
C ALA A 204 -2.53 -10.22 10.37
N ARG A 205 -2.37 -11.50 10.72
CA ARG A 205 -3.06 -12.61 10.06
C ARG A 205 -4.57 -12.48 10.11
N ASP A 206 -5.11 -12.20 11.29
CA ASP A 206 -6.55 -12.15 11.52
C ASP A 206 -7.19 -10.97 10.80
N TRP A 207 -6.50 -9.84 10.71
CA TRP A 207 -6.95 -8.70 9.90
C TRP A 207 -6.96 -9.04 8.40
N VAL A 208 -5.93 -9.71 7.86
CA VAL A 208 -5.98 -10.15 6.45
C VAL A 208 -7.17 -11.07 6.21
N LYS A 209 -7.43 -12.03 7.11
CA LYS A 209 -8.63 -12.89 7.01
C LYS A 209 -9.92 -12.07 7.03
N LEU A 210 -10.01 -11.10 7.93
CA LEU A 210 -11.17 -10.24 8.09
C LEU A 210 -11.41 -9.42 6.81
N ILE A 211 -10.35 -8.84 6.24
CA ILE A 211 -10.40 -8.08 5.00
C ILE A 211 -10.85 -8.97 3.83
N VAL A 212 -10.27 -10.16 3.67
CA VAL A 212 -10.60 -11.10 2.57
C VAL A 212 -12.05 -11.60 2.67
N ASN A 213 -12.50 -11.95 3.87
CA ASN A 213 -13.89 -12.36 4.07
C ASN A 213 -14.84 -11.18 3.87
N GLY A 214 -14.47 -10.02 4.40
CA GLY A 214 -15.23 -8.78 4.28
C GLY A 214 -15.42 -8.40 2.81
N VAL A 215 -14.39 -8.40 1.98
CA VAL A 215 -14.51 -7.97 0.58
C VAL A 215 -15.38 -8.93 -0.23
N ASN A 216 -15.26 -10.24 0.02
CA ASN A 216 -16.14 -11.22 -0.60
C ASN A 216 -17.60 -10.99 -0.21
N GLU A 217 -17.86 -10.73 1.07
CA GLU A 217 -19.21 -10.43 1.55
C GLU A 217 -19.75 -9.10 1.02
N ALA A 218 -18.93 -8.06 0.99
CA ALA A 218 -19.33 -6.74 0.53
C ALA A 218 -19.73 -6.74 -0.94
N VAL A 219 -18.96 -7.42 -1.80
CA VAL A 219 -19.29 -7.54 -3.22
C VAL A 219 -20.52 -8.44 -3.41
N ARG A 220 -20.62 -9.55 -2.66
CA ARG A 220 -21.80 -10.43 -2.68
C ARG A 220 -23.08 -9.69 -2.31
N ALA A 221 -23.09 -9.00 -1.19
CA ALA A 221 -24.24 -8.28 -0.68
C ALA A 221 -24.70 -7.19 -1.66
N ARG A 222 -23.75 -6.44 -2.24
CA ARG A 222 -24.03 -5.43 -3.26
C ARG A 222 -24.67 -6.03 -4.51
N ASP A 223 -24.10 -7.11 -5.05
CA ASP A 223 -24.58 -7.75 -6.28
C ASP A 223 -25.97 -8.38 -6.08
N VAL A 224 -26.22 -9.00 -4.92
CA VAL A 224 -27.53 -9.54 -4.56
C VAL A 224 -28.56 -8.42 -4.46
N GLU A 225 -28.24 -7.32 -3.77
CA GLU A 225 -29.15 -6.18 -3.63
C GLU A 225 -29.49 -5.55 -5.00
N GLU A 226 -28.52 -5.40 -5.88
CA GLU A 226 -28.71 -4.86 -7.24
C GLU A 226 -29.58 -5.80 -8.10
N ALA A 227 -29.34 -7.11 -8.03
CA ALA A 227 -30.10 -8.11 -8.75
C ALA A 227 -31.56 -8.17 -8.26
N GLU A 228 -31.80 -8.13 -6.94
CA GLU A 228 -33.14 -8.12 -6.37
C GLU A 228 -33.94 -6.88 -6.78
N LYS A 229 -33.32 -5.69 -6.74
CA LYS A 229 -33.93 -4.44 -7.23
C LYS A 229 -34.29 -4.54 -8.72
N SER A 230 -33.41 -5.13 -9.51
CA SER A 230 -33.63 -5.34 -10.95
C SER A 230 -34.77 -6.31 -11.22
N ILE A 231 -34.84 -7.43 -10.50
CA ILE A 231 -35.94 -8.41 -10.58
C ILE A 231 -37.27 -7.76 -10.22
N ALA A 232 -37.30 -6.95 -9.16
CA ALA A 232 -38.50 -6.23 -8.74
C ALA A 232 -39.00 -5.27 -9.83
N PHE A 233 -38.09 -4.50 -10.43
CA PHE A 233 -38.40 -3.60 -11.54
C PHE A 233 -38.93 -4.33 -12.77
N LEU A 234 -38.26 -5.42 -13.20
CA LEU A 234 -38.67 -6.20 -14.37
C LEU A 234 -40.04 -6.85 -14.19
N ASN A 235 -40.31 -7.40 -13.00
CA ASN A 235 -41.63 -7.93 -12.67
C ASN A 235 -42.72 -6.86 -12.75
N GLN A 236 -42.43 -5.63 -12.30
CA GLN A 236 -43.36 -4.51 -12.40
C GLN A 236 -43.65 -4.14 -13.87
N GLN A 237 -42.64 -4.10 -14.74
CA GLN A 237 -42.81 -3.77 -16.17
C GLN A 237 -43.55 -4.87 -16.93
N ARG A 238 -43.31 -6.14 -16.61
CA ARG A 238 -44.02 -7.29 -17.19
C ARG A 238 -45.54 -7.19 -17.01
N LEU A 239 -46.00 -6.67 -15.87
CA LEU A 239 -47.43 -6.49 -15.59
C LEU A 239 -48.08 -5.32 -16.35
N ARG A 240 -47.28 -4.43 -16.94
CA ARG A 240 -47.75 -3.23 -17.65
C ARG A 240 -47.72 -3.38 -19.16
N THR A 241 -47.00 -4.36 -19.69
CA THR A 241 -46.95 -4.63 -21.14
C THR A 241 -47.94 -5.73 -21.51
N ASN A 242 -48.55 -5.62 -22.70
CA ASN A 242 -49.38 -6.67 -23.28
C ASN A 242 -48.69 -7.36 -24.47
N LEU A 243 -47.43 -7.03 -24.74
CA LEU A 243 -46.69 -7.55 -25.88
C LEU A 243 -45.94 -8.84 -25.50
N VAL A 244 -46.28 -9.95 -26.16
CA VAL A 244 -45.68 -11.27 -25.91
C VAL A 244 -44.16 -11.25 -26.09
N SER A 245 -43.65 -10.56 -27.12
CA SER A 245 -42.20 -10.48 -27.36
C SER A 245 -41.41 -9.78 -26.25
N MET A 246 -41.99 -8.79 -25.57
CA MET A 246 -41.34 -8.15 -24.42
C MET A 246 -41.37 -9.04 -23.18
N THR A 247 -42.36 -9.94 -23.08
CA THR A 247 -42.48 -10.87 -21.95
C THR A 247 -41.34 -11.89 -21.97
N GLU A 248 -40.92 -12.35 -23.16
CA GLU A 248 -39.78 -13.25 -23.33
C GLU A 248 -38.47 -12.57 -22.92
N VAL A 249 -38.22 -11.34 -23.39
CA VAL A 249 -37.03 -10.57 -22.99
C VAL A 249 -37.00 -10.31 -21.48
N PHE A 250 -38.12 -9.98 -20.85
CA PHE A 250 -38.16 -9.80 -19.39
C PHE A 250 -37.90 -11.10 -18.63
N ALA A 251 -38.40 -12.23 -19.11
CA ALA A 251 -38.12 -13.53 -18.49
C ALA A 251 -36.64 -13.87 -18.55
N GLU A 252 -35.99 -13.65 -19.69
CA GLU A 252 -34.54 -13.85 -19.85
C GLU A 252 -33.72 -12.96 -18.91
N LEU A 253 -34.07 -11.67 -18.81
CA LEU A 253 -33.39 -10.76 -17.88
C LEU A 253 -33.60 -11.16 -16.42
N ILE A 254 -34.81 -11.59 -16.03
CA ILE A 254 -35.08 -12.08 -14.67
C ILE A 254 -34.29 -13.35 -14.38
N GLU A 255 -34.21 -14.28 -15.33
CA GLU A 255 -33.41 -15.50 -15.20
C GLU A 255 -31.93 -15.16 -14.97
N GLN A 256 -31.40 -14.21 -15.75
CA GLN A 256 -30.02 -13.73 -15.59
C GLN A 256 -29.76 -13.16 -14.19
N GLN A 257 -30.63 -12.28 -13.69
CA GLN A 257 -30.48 -11.72 -12.33
C GLN A 257 -30.65 -12.79 -11.24
N THR A 258 -31.56 -13.74 -11.43
CA THR A 258 -31.78 -14.86 -10.51
C THR A 258 -30.53 -15.75 -10.44
N LYS A 259 -29.85 -15.97 -11.56
CA LYS A 259 -28.58 -16.69 -11.60
C LYS A 259 -27.49 -15.97 -10.80
N THR A 260 -27.40 -14.63 -10.89
CA THR A 260 -26.48 -13.84 -10.06
C THR A 260 -26.74 -14.07 -8.57
N VAL A 261 -28.00 -13.93 -8.11
CA VAL A 261 -28.38 -14.18 -6.70
C VAL A 261 -28.05 -15.61 -6.28
N MET A 262 -28.35 -16.59 -7.14
CA MET A 262 -28.07 -18.00 -6.85
C MET A 262 -26.58 -18.27 -6.69
N LEU A 263 -25.74 -17.73 -7.58
CA LEU A 263 -24.29 -17.89 -7.53
C LEU A 263 -23.67 -17.19 -6.32
N ALA A 264 -24.12 -15.97 -6.03
CA ALA A 264 -23.67 -15.19 -4.89
C ALA A 264 -23.94 -15.90 -3.56
N ASN A 265 -25.08 -16.59 -3.44
CA ASN A 265 -25.42 -17.35 -2.23
C ASN A 265 -24.76 -18.75 -2.16
N ALA A 266 -24.13 -19.22 -3.24
CA ALA A 266 -23.61 -20.59 -3.32
C ALA A 266 -22.12 -20.73 -2.93
N SER A 267 -21.36 -19.63 -2.88
CA SER A 267 -19.90 -19.67 -2.66
C SER A 267 -19.44 -18.59 -1.71
N ASP A 268 -18.71 -18.94 -0.66
CA ASP A 268 -18.14 -17.96 0.28
C ASP A 268 -17.05 -17.08 -0.37
N GLU A 269 -16.31 -17.64 -1.33
CA GLU A 269 -15.33 -16.94 -2.17
C GLU A 269 -16.04 -16.43 -3.43
N TYR A 270 -16.76 -15.32 -3.34
CA TYR A 270 -17.58 -14.80 -4.43
C TYR A 270 -16.79 -14.03 -5.48
N VAL A 271 -15.92 -13.11 -5.06
CA VAL A 271 -15.13 -12.25 -5.96
C VAL A 271 -13.66 -12.64 -6.00
N PHE A 272 -13.13 -13.13 -4.88
CA PHE A 272 -11.74 -13.56 -4.77
C PHE A 272 -11.67 -14.98 -4.21
N GLN A 273 -10.94 -15.83 -4.91
CA GLN A 273 -10.51 -17.14 -4.42
C GLN A 273 -9.17 -17.01 -3.69
N VAL A 274 -9.04 -17.62 -2.52
CA VAL A 274 -7.79 -17.61 -1.76
C VAL A 274 -6.84 -18.67 -2.31
N ILE A 275 -5.75 -18.23 -2.95
CA ILE A 275 -4.69 -19.11 -3.45
C ILE A 275 -3.72 -19.43 -2.33
N GLU A 276 -3.28 -18.39 -1.61
CA GLU A 276 -2.44 -18.52 -0.43
C GLU A 276 -3.12 -17.86 0.77
N PRO A 277 -3.50 -18.63 1.80
CA PRO A 277 -4.17 -18.08 2.97
C PRO A 277 -3.17 -17.35 3.87
N PRO A 278 -3.62 -16.34 4.62
CA PRO A 278 -2.75 -15.61 5.52
C PRO A 278 -2.32 -16.46 6.71
N VAL A 279 -1.03 -16.37 7.03
CA VAL A 279 -0.38 -17.06 8.15
C VAL A 279 0.25 -16.05 9.11
N ALA A 280 0.35 -16.43 10.39
CA ALA A 280 1.06 -15.61 11.36
C ALA A 280 2.57 -15.74 11.08
N PRO A 281 3.27 -14.67 10.66
CA PRO A 281 4.68 -14.77 10.28
C PRO A 281 5.57 -15.02 11.51
N GLU A 282 6.59 -15.86 11.33
CA GLU A 282 7.57 -16.16 12.38
C GLU A 282 8.68 -15.10 12.47
N LEU A 283 8.99 -14.48 11.33
CA LEU A 283 10.02 -13.46 11.19
C LEU A 283 9.38 -12.08 11.12
N LYS A 284 10.04 -11.10 11.73
CA LYS A 284 9.66 -9.70 11.59
C LYS A 284 9.98 -9.18 10.19
N SER A 285 9.11 -8.35 9.66
CA SER A 285 9.31 -7.67 8.37
C SER A 285 10.08 -6.36 8.57
N GLU A 286 9.78 -5.65 9.66
CA GLU A 286 10.25 -4.30 9.89
C GLU A 286 10.63 -4.05 11.36
N PRO A 287 11.49 -3.04 11.62
CA PRO A 287 12.33 -2.36 10.64
C PRO A 287 13.51 -3.24 10.19
N LYS A 288 14.01 -2.98 8.98
CA LYS A 288 15.28 -3.55 8.47
C LYS A 288 16.47 -2.88 9.16
N ARG A 289 16.70 -3.22 10.43
CA ARG A 289 17.71 -2.57 11.31
C ARG A 289 19.10 -2.46 10.68
N ALA A 290 19.55 -3.50 9.98
CA ALA A 290 20.82 -3.49 9.27
C ALA A 290 20.88 -2.39 8.19
N LEU A 291 19.80 -2.22 7.42
CA LEU A 291 19.68 -1.18 6.41
C LEU A 291 19.72 0.22 7.04
N ILE A 292 19.02 0.43 8.17
CA ILE A 292 19.03 1.70 8.91
C ILE A 292 20.45 2.05 9.35
N CYS A 293 21.20 1.10 9.92
CA CYS A 293 22.57 1.33 10.34
C CYS A 293 23.51 1.66 9.16
N ILE A 294 23.37 0.94 8.03
CA ILE A 294 24.18 1.18 6.83
C ILE A 294 23.88 2.57 6.24
N LEU A 295 22.60 2.91 6.07
CA LEU A 295 22.21 4.20 5.50
C LEU A 295 22.58 5.36 6.43
N GLY A 296 22.39 5.20 7.75
CA GLY A 296 22.73 6.21 8.72
C GLY A 296 24.24 6.47 8.83
N THR A 297 25.06 5.43 8.80
CA THR A 297 26.53 5.59 8.74
C THR A 297 27.00 6.21 7.42
N LEU A 298 26.41 5.81 6.29
CA LEU A 298 26.71 6.38 4.98
C LEU A 298 26.37 7.87 4.90
N LEU A 299 25.21 8.26 5.41
CA LEU A 299 24.76 9.65 5.47
C LEU A 299 25.66 10.47 6.39
N GLY A 300 26.03 9.92 7.56
CA GLY A 300 27.00 10.53 8.45
C GLY A 300 28.37 10.76 7.79
N ALA A 301 28.86 9.80 7.01
CA ALA A 301 30.09 9.94 6.25
C ALA A 301 30.03 11.03 5.19
N MET A 302 28.93 11.11 4.45
CA MET A 302 28.72 12.15 3.44
C MET A 302 28.67 13.55 4.07
N LEU A 303 27.93 13.72 5.17
CA LEU A 303 27.88 14.98 5.92
C LEU A 303 29.24 15.35 6.51
N ALA A 304 30.00 14.38 6.99
CA ALA A 304 31.32 14.62 7.55
C ALA A 304 32.32 15.12 6.50
N VAL A 305 32.31 14.51 5.31
CA VAL A 305 33.09 14.95 4.15
C VAL A 305 32.72 16.39 3.77
N LEU A 306 31.42 16.66 3.61
CA LEU A 306 30.93 18.00 3.28
C LEU A 306 31.35 19.05 4.33
N PHE A 307 31.21 18.72 5.61
CA PHE A 307 31.58 19.61 6.71
C PHE A 307 33.07 19.97 6.68
N VAL A 308 33.95 19.00 6.43
CA VAL A 308 35.39 19.23 6.31
C VAL A 308 35.72 20.13 5.11
N LEU A 309 35.06 19.90 3.97
CA LEU A 309 35.27 20.72 2.77
C LEU A 309 34.81 22.17 2.99
N ILE A 310 33.60 22.37 3.52
CA ILE A 310 33.09 23.71 3.83
C ILE A 310 34.04 24.43 4.78
N ARG A 311 34.42 23.76 5.89
CA ARG A 311 35.35 24.34 6.87
C ARG A 311 36.67 24.78 6.23
N HIS A 312 37.18 24.05 5.25
CA HIS A 312 38.42 24.40 4.54
C HIS A 312 38.25 25.58 3.58
N PHE A 313 37.12 25.67 2.85
CA PHE A 313 36.90 26.74 1.87
C PHE A 313 36.35 28.04 2.47
N THR A 314 35.71 27.99 3.65
CA THR A 314 35.18 29.19 4.33
C THR A 314 36.10 29.76 5.42
N GLY A 315 37.13 29.02 5.82
CA GLY A 315 38.04 29.39 6.91
C GLY A 315 39.48 29.50 6.46
#